data_AF-A0A377XRE4-F1
#
_entry.id   AF-A0A377XRE4-F1
#
_cell.length_a   1.000
_cell.length_b   1.000
_cell.length_c   1.000
_cell.angle_alpha   90.00
_cell.angle_beta   90.00
_cell.angle_gamma   90.00
#
_symmetry.space_group_name_H-M   'P 1'
#
loop_
_entity.id
_entity.type
_entity.pdbx_description
1 polymer ?
#
loop_
_entity_poly.entity_id
_entity_poly.type
_entity_poly.pdbx_seq_one_letter_code
_entity_poly.pdbx_strand_id
1 'polypeptide(L)'
;MPDTSPRGDEAANDDGYDLGQGAGFYLNATEAPWAAHYRMYDYLRDELPALIRSEFSVGERCAVSGHSMGGHGALIMALKNPGRYASVSAFAPIVNPSQVPWARKRLPPISARMNRHGTPGTAAR
;
A
#
# COMPACT_ATOMS: atom_id res chain seq x y z
N MET A 1 -4.45 14.46 -8.95
CA MET A 1 -3.91 13.80 -7.74
C MET A 1 -3.69 12.33 -8.08
N PRO A 2 -2.51 11.74 -7.79
CA PRO A 2 -2.27 10.31 -8.02
C PRO A 2 -3.32 9.47 -7.27
N ASP A 3 -3.59 8.27 -7.77
CA ASP A 3 -4.60 7.37 -7.21
C ASP A 3 -4.08 6.67 -5.95
N THR A 4 -4.00 7.44 -4.86
CA THR A 4 -3.36 7.02 -3.60
C THR A 4 -4.34 6.60 -2.52
N SER A 5 -5.65 6.78 -2.76
CA SER A 5 -6.74 6.45 -1.85
C SER A 5 -8.05 6.28 -2.63
N PRO A 6 -9.06 5.66 -2.03
CA PRO A 6 -10.44 5.72 -2.54
C PRO A 6 -10.92 7.16 -2.68
N ARG A 7 -11.94 7.35 -3.52
CA ARG A 7 -12.61 8.65 -3.77
C ARG A 7 -14.11 8.51 -3.54
N GLY A 8 -14.78 9.65 -3.33
CA GLY A 8 -16.23 9.75 -3.15
C GLY A 8 -16.62 10.02 -1.70
N ASP A 9 -17.81 10.56 -1.52
CA ASP A 9 -18.32 11.02 -0.21
C ASP A 9 -18.55 9.88 0.78
N GLU A 10 -18.68 8.64 0.28
CA GLU A 10 -18.85 7.43 1.08
C GLU A 10 -17.52 6.89 1.64
N ALA A 11 -16.38 7.32 1.09
CA ALA A 11 -15.08 6.95 1.61
C ALA A 11 -14.77 7.77 2.87
N ALA A 12 -14.47 7.07 3.96
CA ALA A 12 -13.99 7.71 5.19
C ALA A 12 -12.86 8.69 4.87
N ASN A 13 -12.88 9.87 5.50
CA ASN A 13 -11.90 10.91 5.27
C ASN A 13 -11.46 11.53 6.60
N ASP A 14 -10.34 12.27 6.56
CA ASP A 14 -9.81 13.05 7.68
C ASP A 14 -9.52 14.47 7.17
N ASP A 15 -9.64 15.47 8.06
CA ASP A 15 -9.33 16.87 7.70
C ASP A 15 -7.83 17.09 7.49
N GLY A 16 -6.98 16.21 8.04
CA GLY A 16 -5.54 16.24 7.85
C GLY A 16 -5.10 15.75 6.47
N TYR A 17 -4.14 16.44 5.87
CA TYR A 17 -3.59 16.09 4.55
C TYR A 17 -2.92 14.71 4.47
N ASP A 18 -2.65 14.09 5.62
CA ASP A 18 -1.82 12.90 5.80
C ASP A 18 -2.58 11.68 6.31
N LEU A 19 -3.92 11.74 6.31
CA LEU A 19 -4.83 10.62 6.55
C LEU A 19 -6.04 10.77 5.63
N GLY A 20 -6.65 9.65 5.23
CA GLY A 20 -7.85 9.71 4.41
C GLY A 20 -7.55 9.94 2.93
N GLN A 21 -8.33 10.80 2.28
CA GLN A 21 -8.25 11.00 0.84
C GLN A 21 -6.91 11.64 0.46
N GLY A 22 -6.24 11.07 -0.55
CA GLY A 22 -4.86 11.41 -0.92
C GLY A 22 -3.78 10.65 -0.11
N ALA A 23 -4.15 9.94 0.97
CA ALA A 23 -3.22 9.34 1.93
C ALA A 23 -3.56 7.89 2.30
N GLY A 24 -3.81 7.01 1.32
CA GLY A 24 -4.20 5.61 1.56
C GLY A 24 -3.06 4.61 1.81
N PHE A 25 -1.79 5.05 1.79
CA PHE A 25 -0.61 4.26 2.16
C PHE A 25 -0.39 2.92 1.43
N TYR A 26 -1.08 2.66 0.31
CA TYR A 26 -0.87 1.47 -0.54
C TYR A 26 -1.05 0.14 0.19
N LEU A 27 -1.98 0.09 1.14
CA LEU A 27 -2.27 -1.06 1.99
C LEU A 27 -3.77 -1.42 1.96
N ASN A 28 -4.15 -2.51 2.63
CA ASN A 28 -5.54 -2.86 2.89
C ASN A 28 -5.84 -2.60 4.37
N ALA A 29 -6.71 -1.65 4.66
CA ALA A 29 -7.11 -1.31 6.02
C ALA A 29 -7.90 -2.45 6.68
N THR A 30 -7.67 -2.70 7.98
CA THR A 30 -8.48 -3.64 8.77
C THR A 30 -9.47 -2.97 9.71
N GLU A 31 -9.25 -1.71 10.07
CA GLU A 31 -10.06 -1.02 11.06
C GLU A 31 -11.18 -0.20 10.42
N ALA A 32 -12.34 -0.18 11.06
CA ALA A 32 -13.42 0.72 10.69
C ALA A 32 -13.05 2.20 10.98
N PRO A 33 -13.55 3.17 10.21
CA PRO A 33 -14.37 3.01 9.00
C PRO A 33 -13.56 2.71 7.73
N TRP A 34 -12.23 2.75 7.80
CA TRP A 34 -11.31 2.66 6.66
C TRP A 34 -11.42 1.35 5.88
N ALA A 35 -11.61 0.23 6.57
CA ALA A 35 -11.71 -1.11 5.99
C ALA A 35 -12.76 -1.26 4.88
N ALA A 36 -13.79 -0.40 4.87
CA ALA A 36 -14.83 -0.41 3.84
C ALA A 36 -14.29 -0.11 2.44
N HIS A 37 -13.34 0.84 2.34
CA HIS A 37 -12.90 1.37 1.04
C HIS A 37 -11.39 1.33 0.85
N TYR A 38 -10.58 1.40 1.89
CA TYR A 38 -9.13 1.54 1.81
C TYR A 38 -8.45 0.19 1.49
N ARG A 39 -8.62 -0.27 0.25
CA ARG A 39 -8.08 -1.52 -0.30
C ARG A 39 -7.06 -1.28 -1.41
N MET A 40 -6.23 -0.25 -1.24
CA MET A 40 -5.31 0.22 -2.27
C MET A 40 -4.25 -0.82 -2.64
N TYR A 41 -3.90 -1.73 -1.72
CA TYR A 41 -2.96 -2.80 -2.06
C TYR A 41 -3.55 -3.78 -3.07
N ASP A 42 -4.78 -4.26 -2.84
CA ASP A 42 -5.44 -5.18 -3.78
C ASP A 42 -5.78 -4.48 -5.10
N TYR A 43 -6.25 -3.24 -5.03
CA TYR A 43 -6.57 -2.45 -6.21
C TYR A 43 -5.36 -2.30 -7.14
N LEU A 44 -4.20 -1.90 -6.60
CA LEU A 44 -3.00 -1.70 -7.41
C LEU A 44 -2.32 -3.00 -7.81
N ARG A 45 -2.44 -4.05 -6.98
CA ARG A 45 -1.85 -5.35 -7.29
C ARG A 45 -2.65 -6.01 -8.41
N ASP A 46 -3.97 -6.11 -8.29
CA ASP A 46 -4.79 -7.01 -9.12
C ASP A 46 -5.83 -6.28 -9.97
N GLU A 47 -6.67 -5.44 -9.38
CA GLU A 47 -7.83 -4.85 -10.07
C GLU A 47 -7.41 -3.92 -11.21
N LEU A 48 -6.58 -2.92 -10.91
CA LEU A 48 -6.13 -1.94 -11.89
C LEU A 48 -5.28 -2.61 -12.99
N PRO A 49 -4.31 -3.49 -12.71
CA PRO A 49 -3.60 -4.20 -13.78
C PRO A 49 -4.48 -5.10 -14.63
N ALA A 50 -5.54 -5.71 -14.06
CA ALA A 50 -6.49 -6.50 -14.83
C ALA A 50 -7.31 -5.61 -15.77
N LEU A 51 -7.81 -4.46 -15.29
CA LEU A 51 -8.52 -3.48 -16.09
C LEU A 51 -7.63 -2.90 -17.21
N ILE A 52 -6.38 -2.55 -16.90
CA ILE A 52 -5.45 -2.05 -17.94
C ILE A 52 -5.25 -3.10 -19.04
N ARG A 53 -5.17 -4.39 -18.70
CA ARG A 53 -5.02 -5.47 -19.69
C ARG A 53 -6.29 -5.74 -20.49
N SER A 54 -7.48 -5.47 -19.95
CA SER A 54 -8.74 -5.60 -20.72
C SER A 54 -8.92 -4.45 -21.71
N GLU A 55 -8.52 -3.24 -21.33
CA GLU A 55 -8.76 -2.04 -22.13
C GLU A 55 -7.61 -1.70 -23.09
N PHE A 56 -6.39 -2.15 -22.81
CA PHE A 56 -5.20 -1.76 -23.57
C PHE A 56 -4.34 -2.96 -23.98
N SER A 57 -3.75 -2.89 -25.17
CA SER A 57 -2.77 -3.88 -25.65
C SER A 57 -1.41 -3.69 -24.97
N VAL A 58 -1.28 -4.17 -23.73
CA VAL A 58 -0.04 -4.14 -22.95
C VAL A 58 0.62 -5.52 -22.89
N GLY A 59 1.95 -5.55 -22.78
CA GLY A 59 2.70 -6.79 -22.61
C GLY A 59 2.63 -7.38 -21.20
N GLU A 60 3.19 -8.57 -21.03
CA GLU A 60 3.20 -9.26 -19.72
C GLU A 60 4.18 -8.63 -18.72
N ARG A 61 5.28 -8.04 -19.20
CA ARG A 61 6.32 -7.43 -18.37
C ARG A 61 5.81 -6.12 -17.76
N CYS A 62 5.86 -6.03 -16.44
CA CYS A 62 5.46 -4.86 -15.66
C CYS A 62 6.62 -4.37 -14.79
N ALA A 63 6.74 -3.07 -14.60
CA ALA A 63 7.65 -2.43 -13.64
C ALA A 63 6.84 -1.46 -12.78
N VAL A 64 7.31 -1.18 -11.57
CA VAL A 64 6.63 -0.26 -10.64
C VAL A 64 7.58 0.81 -10.14
N SER A 65 7.11 2.04 -10.07
CA SER A 65 7.86 3.16 -9.51
C SER A 65 6.98 4.09 -8.70
N GLY A 66 7.60 4.92 -7.86
CA GLY A 66 6.83 5.90 -7.08
C GLY A 66 7.69 6.92 -6.35
N HIS A 67 7.03 7.97 -5.87
CA HIS A 67 7.63 9.07 -5.12
C HIS A 67 7.07 9.12 -3.68
N SER A 68 7.91 9.35 -2.67
CA SER A 68 7.47 9.52 -1.27
C SER A 68 6.63 8.35 -0.76
N MET A 69 5.37 8.57 -0.37
CA MET A 69 4.41 7.51 -0.03
C MET A 69 4.23 6.52 -1.20
N GLY A 70 4.23 6.99 -2.45
CA GLY A 70 4.22 6.12 -3.63
C GLY A 70 5.50 5.32 -3.80
N GLY A 71 6.65 5.86 -3.37
CA GLY A 71 7.90 5.11 -3.32
C GLY A 71 7.84 3.98 -2.30
N HIS A 72 7.19 4.21 -1.15
CA HIS A 72 6.87 3.14 -0.20
C HIS A 72 5.98 2.06 -0.84
N GLY A 73 4.88 2.47 -1.48
CA GLY A 73 3.98 1.55 -2.18
C GLY A 73 4.70 0.71 -3.23
N ALA A 74 5.51 1.31 -4.09
CA ALA A 74 6.27 0.61 -5.12
C ALA A 74 7.22 -0.45 -4.54
N LEU A 75 7.97 -0.10 -3.48
CA LEU A 75 8.84 -1.06 -2.79
C LEU A 75 8.05 -2.20 -2.15
N ILE A 76 6.94 -1.91 -1.47
CA ILE A 76 6.08 -2.93 -0.87
C ILE A 76 5.47 -3.86 -1.93
N MET A 77 5.04 -3.31 -3.07
CA MET A 77 4.50 -4.09 -4.19
C MET A 77 5.54 -5.06 -4.73
N ALA A 78 6.76 -4.57 -5.02
CA ALA A 78 7.83 -5.40 -5.55
C ALA A 78 8.28 -6.48 -4.56
N LEU A 79 8.50 -6.11 -3.28
CA LEU A 79 9.04 -7.03 -2.27
C LEU A 79 8.03 -8.10 -1.83
N LYS A 80 6.73 -7.78 -1.78
CA LYS A 80 5.68 -8.75 -1.40
C LYS A 80 5.21 -9.64 -2.56
N ASN A 81 5.55 -9.31 -3.81
CA ASN A 81 5.13 -10.05 -4.99
C ASN A 81 6.35 -10.43 -5.86
N PRO A 82 7.25 -11.29 -5.35
CA PRO A 82 8.45 -11.68 -6.09
C PRO A 82 8.07 -12.31 -7.44
N GLY A 83 8.78 -11.90 -8.49
CA GLY A 83 8.54 -12.35 -9.87
C GLY A 83 7.43 -11.60 -10.63
N ARG A 84 6.61 -10.77 -9.96
CA ARG A 84 5.54 -10.01 -10.63
C ARG A 84 6.05 -8.76 -11.37
N TYR A 85 7.06 -8.10 -10.80
CA TYR A 85 7.63 -6.88 -11.36
C TYR A 85 9.06 -7.14 -11.85
N ALA A 86 9.33 -6.79 -13.10
CA ALA A 86 10.64 -6.92 -13.72
C ALA A 86 11.68 -5.95 -13.10
N SER A 87 11.21 -4.80 -12.60
CA SER A 87 12.04 -3.84 -11.87
C SER A 87 11.20 -2.95 -10.96
N VAL A 88 11.88 -2.33 -9.99
CA VAL A 88 11.32 -1.32 -9.10
C VAL A 88 12.27 -0.15 -8.96
N SER A 89 11.74 1.07 -8.94
CA SER A 89 12.49 2.29 -8.59
C SER A 89 11.68 3.18 -7.66
N ALA A 90 12.35 4.05 -6.91
CA ALA A 90 11.67 4.98 -6.02
C ALA A 90 12.44 6.28 -5.85
N PHE A 91 11.71 7.40 -5.77
CA PHE A 91 12.26 8.72 -5.48
C PHE A 91 11.82 9.17 -4.08
N ALA A 92 12.78 9.48 -3.22
CA ALA A 92 12.55 9.87 -1.81
C ALA A 92 11.54 8.96 -1.05
N PRO A 93 11.67 7.62 -1.09
CA PRO A 93 10.67 6.72 -0.51
C PRO A 93 10.58 6.80 1.02
N ILE A 94 9.37 6.61 1.55
CA ILE A 94 9.18 6.30 2.98
C ILE A 94 9.59 4.83 3.22
N VAL A 95 10.87 4.58 3.52
CA VAL A 95 11.43 3.22 3.60
C VAL A 95 11.12 2.48 4.91
N ASN A 96 10.90 3.20 6.02
CA ASN A 96 10.64 2.59 7.32
C ASN A 96 9.51 3.32 8.08
N PRO A 97 8.26 3.26 7.59
CA PRO A 97 7.14 4.00 8.18
C PRO A 97 6.86 3.59 9.64
N SER A 98 7.28 2.38 10.04
CA SER A 98 7.12 1.88 11.41
C SER A 98 8.00 2.57 12.46
N GLN A 99 9.03 3.31 12.04
CA GLN A 99 9.99 3.96 12.96
C GLN A 99 9.92 5.49 12.91
N VAL A 100 9.05 6.07 12.09
CA VAL A 100 8.86 7.52 12.00
C VAL A 100 7.58 7.93 12.74
N PRO A 101 7.62 8.92 13.66
CA PRO A 101 6.46 9.31 14.48
C PRO A 101 5.22 9.67 13.66
N TRP A 102 5.41 10.39 12.55
CA TRP A 102 4.34 10.76 11.63
C TRP A 102 3.61 9.52 11.08
N ALA A 103 4.33 8.57 10.49
CA ALA A 103 3.74 7.38 9.91
C ALA A 103 3.17 6.42 10.97
N ARG A 104 3.76 6.35 12.17
CA ARG A 104 3.21 5.59 13.30
C ARG A 104 1.83 6.04 13.76
N LYS A 105 1.46 7.31 13.57
CA LYS A 105 0.13 7.81 13.93
C LYS A 105 -0.94 7.43 12.90
N ARG A 106 -0.51 7.16 11.66
CA ARG A 106 -1.39 6.93 10.49
C ARG A 106 -1.53 5.46 10.12
N LEU A 107 -0.50 4.65 10.37
CA LEU A 107 -0.57 3.19 10.19
C LEU A 107 -1.59 2.47 11.10
N PRO A 108 -1.86 2.87 12.36
CA PRO A 108 -2.84 2.20 13.21
C PRO A 108 -4.29 2.25 12.69
N PRO A 109 -4.86 3.41 12.29
CA PRO A 109 -6.21 3.43 11.73
C PRO A 109 -6.32 2.69 10.40
N ILE A 110 -5.23 2.59 9.62
CA ILE A 110 -5.23 1.91 8.33
C ILE A 110 -4.43 0.60 8.36
N SER A 111 -4.28 -0.01 9.54
CA SER A 111 -3.38 -1.16 9.72
C SER A 111 -3.81 -2.31 8.80
N ALA A 112 -2.87 -2.86 8.05
CA ALA A 112 -2.94 -4.25 7.60
C ALA A 112 -2.16 -5.07 8.63
N ARG A 113 -2.63 -6.26 9.03
CA ARG A 113 -1.82 -7.17 9.85
C ARG A 113 -0.48 -7.42 9.16
N MET A 114 0.54 -6.67 9.54
CA MET A 114 1.93 -6.98 9.23
C MET A 114 2.26 -8.14 10.17
N ASN A 115 2.15 -9.38 9.68
CA ASN A 115 2.51 -10.57 10.43
C ASN A 115 3.93 -10.35 10.97
N ARG A 116 4.02 -10.11 12.28
CA ARG A 116 5.29 -10.15 13.00
C ARG A 116 5.77 -11.58 12.83
N HIS A 117 6.92 -11.78 12.19
CA HIS A 117 7.57 -13.08 12.21
C HIS A 117 7.67 -13.50 13.68
N GLY A 118 7.01 -14.61 14.00
CA GLY A 118 7.04 -15.18 15.34
C GLY A 118 8.49 -15.37 15.76
N THR A 119 8.82 -14.87 16.94
CA THR A 119 9.98 -15.34 17.67
C THR A 119 9.88 -16.87 17.76
N PRO A 120 10.93 -17.64 17.41
CA PRO A 120 10.94 -19.06 17.66
C PRO A 120 10.81 -19.25 19.17
N GLY A 121 9.72 -19.86 19.62
CA GLY A 121 9.60 -20.30 21.00
C GLY A 121 10.78 -21.19 21.33
N THR A 122 11.51 -20.84 22.38
CA THR A 122 12.47 -21.73 23.03
C THR A 122 11.71 -22.93 23.59
N ALA A 123 11.63 -23.99 22.78
CA ALA A 123 11.42 -25.34 23.26
C ALA A 123 12.80 -25.93 23.60
N ALA A 124 13.15 -25.92 24.88
CA ALA A 124 14.24 -26.70 25.41
C ALA A 124 13.79 -27.35 26.71
N ARG A 125 13.50 -28.66 26.58
CA ARG A 125 13.60 -29.78 27.54
C ARG A 125 13.08 -29.59 28.96
#